data_AF-A0A251VKS5-F1
#
_entry.id   AF-A0A251VKS5-F1
#
_cell.length_a   1.000
_cell.length_b   1.000
_cell.length_c   1.000
_cell.angle_alpha   90.00
_cell.angle_beta   90.00
_cell.angle_gamma   90.00
#
_symmetry.space_group_name_H-M   'P 1'
#
loop_
_entity.id
_entity.type
_entity.pdbx_description
1 polymer ?
#
loop_
_entity_poly.entity_id
_entity_poly.type
_entity_poly.pdbx_seq_one_letter_code
_entity_poly.pdbx_strand_id
1 'polypeptide(L)'
;MKLDIFNKYKNNDGSFKESLTSDVESMLELYEAAYMRVPGEVILDDALAFTKGQLEKITKDPLQWNCTQSVSRHIEEALERPIWKRLPRLEALRYIPFYEQQDSHNESLLRLAKLEFNRLQSLHKRELSQVSKWWKDLEPQKNLHYVRDRLVELYWLPTLSLNIPVLEFS
;
A
#
# COMPACT_ATOMS: atom_id res chain seq x y z
N MET A 1 -8.05 18.97 -3.22
CA MET A 1 -8.39 18.73 -4.64
C MET A 1 -9.86 19.08 -4.83
N LYS A 2 -10.29 19.64 -5.96
CA LYS A 2 -11.73 19.88 -6.22
C LYS A 2 -12.37 18.61 -6.79
N LEU A 3 -13.51 18.21 -6.24
CA LEU A 3 -14.28 17.04 -6.72
C LEU A 3 -14.81 17.20 -8.16
N ASP A 4 -14.83 18.42 -8.69
CA ASP A 4 -15.27 18.74 -10.05
C ASP A 4 -14.50 17.96 -11.12
N ILE A 5 -13.27 17.53 -10.82
CA ILE A 5 -12.46 16.70 -11.72
C ILE A 5 -13.15 15.36 -12.01
N PHE A 6 -13.96 14.83 -11.08
CA PHE A 6 -14.65 13.56 -11.26
C PHE A 6 -15.91 13.66 -12.12
N ASN A 7 -16.46 14.86 -12.32
CA ASN A 7 -17.65 15.05 -13.15
C ASN A 7 -17.41 14.68 -14.62
N LYS A 8 -16.16 14.77 -15.10
CA LYS A 8 -15.81 14.35 -16.47
C LYS A 8 -15.95 12.82 -16.69
N TYR A 9 -15.98 12.05 -15.61
CA TYR A 9 -16.14 10.59 -15.61
C TYR A 9 -17.60 10.16 -15.43
N LYS A 10 -18.52 11.10 -15.21
CA LYS A 10 -19.96 10.85 -15.15
C LYS A 10 -20.64 11.11 -16.50
N ASN A 11 -21.71 10.37 -16.74
CA ASN A 11 -22.67 10.57 -17.81
C ASN A 11 -23.67 11.68 -17.42
N ASN A 12 -24.49 12.12 -18.38
CA ASN A 12 -25.51 13.15 -18.16
C ASN A 12 -26.61 12.73 -17.16
N ASP A 13 -26.80 11.43 -16.96
CA ASP A 13 -27.71 10.84 -15.98
C ASP A 13 -27.09 10.73 -14.57
N GLY A 14 -25.81 11.10 -14.42
CA GLY A 14 -25.06 11.02 -13.15
C GLY A 14 -24.40 9.67 -12.88
N SER A 15 -24.56 8.68 -13.76
CA SER A 15 -23.87 7.38 -13.68
C SER A 15 -22.40 7.47 -14.11
N PHE A 16 -21.54 6.56 -13.66
CA PHE A 16 -20.16 6.51 -14.18
C PHE A 16 -20.13 5.94 -15.59
N LYS A 17 -19.27 6.52 -16.44
CA LYS A 17 -19.11 6.10 -17.84
C LYS A 17 -18.67 4.63 -17.93
N GLU A 18 -19.33 3.86 -18.77
CA GLU A 18 -18.92 2.48 -19.07
C GLU A 18 -17.52 2.43 -19.71
N SER A 19 -17.06 3.49 -20.38
CA SER A 19 -15.69 3.56 -20.90
C SER A 19 -14.61 3.47 -19.82
N LEU A 20 -14.95 3.66 -18.54
CA LEU A 20 -14.01 3.41 -17.43
C LEU A 20 -13.73 1.92 -17.27
N THR A 21 -14.66 1.04 -17.66
CA THR A 21 -14.50 -0.40 -17.48
C THR A 21 -13.53 -1.04 -18.47
N SER A 22 -13.13 -0.33 -19.53
CA SER A 22 -12.13 -0.82 -20.48
C SER A 22 -10.69 -0.65 -19.98
N ASP A 23 -10.45 0.22 -19.00
CA ASP A 23 -9.11 0.49 -18.46
C ASP A 23 -9.06 0.12 -16.97
N VAL A 24 -8.48 -1.06 -16.71
CA VAL A 24 -8.35 -1.65 -15.38
C VAL A 24 -7.48 -0.82 -14.46
N GLU A 25 -6.42 -0.21 -15.01
CA GLU A 25 -5.50 0.63 -14.24
C GLU A 25 -6.20 1.91 -13.79
N SER A 26 -6.89 2.59 -14.72
CA SER A 26 -7.71 3.77 -14.39
C SER A 26 -8.79 3.47 -13.33
N MET A 27 -9.42 2.30 -13.36
CA MET A 27 -10.39 1.90 -12.34
C MET A 27 -9.74 1.68 -10.97
N LEU A 28 -8.56 1.06 -10.94
CA LEU A 28 -7.82 0.84 -9.70
C LEU A 28 -7.36 2.18 -9.10
N GLU A 29 -6.89 3.12 -9.92
CA GLU A 29 -6.55 4.48 -9.48
C GLU A 29 -7.77 5.20 -8.89
N LEU A 30 -8.94 5.11 -9.55
CA LEU A 30 -10.17 5.71 -9.05
C LEU A 30 -10.63 5.06 -7.73
N TYR A 31 -10.50 3.74 -7.62
CA TYR A 31 -10.80 2.99 -6.39
C TYR A 31 -9.94 3.49 -5.23
N GLU A 32 -8.63 3.63 -5.43
CA GLU A 32 -7.69 4.10 -4.41
C GLU A 32 -7.92 5.58 -4.05
N ALA A 33 -8.21 6.42 -5.04
CA ALA A 33 -8.55 7.83 -4.82
C ALA A 33 -9.84 7.99 -4.00
N ALA A 34 -10.84 7.13 -4.22
CA ALA A 34 -12.12 7.16 -3.50
C ALA A 34 -11.99 6.80 -2.00
N TYR A 35 -10.88 6.18 -1.59
CA TYR A 35 -10.57 5.99 -0.16
C TYR A 35 -10.03 7.22 0.55
N MET A 36 -9.62 8.27 -0.18
CA MET A 36 -9.21 9.55 0.41
C MET A 36 -10.38 10.47 0.75
N ARG A 37 -11.62 10.02 0.53
CA ARG A 37 -12.80 10.87 0.69
C ARG A 37 -13.00 11.36 2.12
N VAL A 38 -13.58 12.55 2.24
CA VAL A 38 -14.06 13.10 3.51
C VAL A 38 -15.60 13.00 3.61
N PRO A 39 -16.18 13.06 4.82
CA PRO A 39 -17.63 13.01 4.97
C PRO A 39 -18.34 14.08 4.14
N GLY A 40 -19.37 13.68 3.39
CA GLY A 40 -20.17 14.57 2.52
C GLY A 40 -19.79 14.53 1.04
N GLU A 41 -18.73 13.82 0.67
CA GLU A 41 -18.29 13.68 -0.73
C GLU A 41 -18.99 12.52 -1.46
N VAL A 42 -20.29 12.70 -1.75
CA VAL A 42 -21.16 11.67 -2.36
C VAL A 42 -20.59 11.10 -3.67
N ILE A 43 -19.92 11.92 -4.47
CA ILE A 43 -19.30 11.49 -5.73
C ILE A 43 -18.27 10.38 -5.51
N LEU A 44 -17.51 10.44 -4.40
CA LEU A 44 -16.50 9.43 -4.08
C LEU A 44 -17.11 8.18 -3.43
N ASP A 45 -18.24 8.32 -2.73
CA ASP A 45 -19.03 7.15 -2.30
C ASP A 45 -19.56 6.37 -3.50
N ASP A 46 -20.14 7.07 -4.49
CA ASP A 46 -20.59 6.45 -5.75
C ASP A 46 -19.42 5.82 -6.51
N ALA A 47 -18.28 6.51 -6.60
CA ALA A 47 -17.09 6.03 -7.29
C ALA A 47 -16.55 4.76 -6.64
N LEU A 48 -16.52 4.72 -5.31
CA LEU A 48 -16.07 3.55 -4.57
C LEU A 48 -17.01 2.36 -4.83
N ALA A 49 -18.32 2.56 -4.76
CA ALA A 49 -19.29 1.49 -5.00
C ALA A 49 -19.20 0.94 -6.43
N PHE A 50 -19.07 1.83 -7.42
CA PHE A 50 -18.90 1.47 -8.83
C PHE A 50 -17.60 0.69 -9.06
N THR A 51 -16.46 1.26 -8.67
CA THR A 51 -15.15 0.64 -8.92
C THR A 51 -15.00 -0.68 -8.20
N LYS A 52 -15.45 -0.78 -6.94
CA LYS A 52 -15.43 -2.03 -6.18
C LYS A 52 -16.22 -3.13 -6.89
N GLY A 53 -17.46 -2.83 -7.31
CA GLY A 53 -18.30 -3.80 -8.00
C GLY A 53 -17.75 -4.25 -9.36
N GLN A 54 -17.00 -3.39 -10.06
CA GLN A 54 -16.32 -3.76 -11.29
C GLN A 54 -15.07 -4.60 -11.01
N LEU A 55 -14.18 -4.15 -10.13
CA LEU A 55 -12.97 -4.87 -9.72
C LEU A 55 -13.27 -6.30 -9.22
N GLU A 56 -14.35 -6.48 -8.45
CA GLU A 56 -14.81 -7.81 -8.00
C GLU A 56 -15.25 -8.73 -9.15
N LYS A 57 -15.74 -8.18 -10.27
CA LYS A 57 -16.05 -8.96 -11.48
C LYS A 57 -14.76 -9.40 -12.18
N ILE A 58 -13.76 -8.51 -12.26
CA ILE A 58 -12.44 -8.83 -12.84
C ILE A 58 -11.80 -10.01 -12.12
N THR A 59 -11.80 -9.98 -10.79
CA THR A 59 -11.19 -11.05 -9.99
C THR A 59 -11.88 -12.40 -10.17
N LYS A 60 -13.15 -12.42 -10.61
CA LYS A 60 -13.89 -13.65 -10.89
C LYS A 60 -13.62 -14.20 -12.29
N ASP A 61 -13.38 -13.35 -13.28
CA ASP A 61 -13.02 -13.74 -14.64
C ASP A 61 -11.93 -12.83 -15.24
N PRO A 62 -10.65 -13.04 -14.84
CA PRO A 62 -9.55 -12.19 -15.30
C PRO A 62 -9.26 -12.33 -16.81
N LEU A 63 -9.59 -13.49 -17.39
CA LEU A 63 -9.35 -13.79 -18.81
C LEU A 63 -10.26 -12.97 -19.72
N GLN A 64 -11.51 -12.75 -19.31
CA GLN A 64 -12.44 -11.89 -20.05
C GLN A 64 -11.90 -10.46 -20.22
N TRP A 65 -11.08 -10.00 -19.29
CA TRP A 65 -10.59 -8.62 -19.21
C TRP A 65 -9.12 -8.47 -19.63
N ASN A 66 -8.52 -9.50 -20.21
CA ASN A 66 -7.10 -9.50 -20.61
C ASN A 66 -6.14 -9.11 -19.46
N CYS A 67 -6.49 -9.41 -18.21
CA CYS A 67 -5.64 -9.09 -17.07
C CYS A 67 -4.53 -10.12 -16.92
N THR A 68 -3.29 -9.64 -16.77
CA THR A 68 -2.18 -10.49 -16.37
C THR A 68 -2.38 -10.98 -14.93
N GLN A 69 -1.77 -12.12 -14.59
CA GLN A 69 -1.86 -12.67 -13.23
C GLN A 69 -1.33 -11.69 -12.16
N SER A 70 -0.32 -10.88 -12.51
CA SER A 70 0.24 -9.86 -11.63
C SER A 70 -0.74 -8.73 -11.32
N VAL A 71 -1.48 -8.26 -12.34
CA VAL A 71 -2.54 -7.26 -12.20
C VAL A 71 -3.71 -7.82 -11.40
N SER A 72 -4.16 -9.04 -11.67
CA SER A 72 -5.24 -9.69 -10.90
C SER A 72 -4.89 -9.76 -9.41
N ARG A 73 -3.68 -10.18 -9.07
CA ARG A 73 -3.21 -10.21 -7.68
C ARG A 73 -3.16 -8.83 -7.05
N HIS A 74 -2.74 -7.80 -7.80
CA HIS A 74 -2.71 -6.43 -7.31
C HIS A 74 -4.12 -5.89 -7.01
N ILE A 75 -5.11 -6.24 -7.84
CA ILE A 75 -6.53 -5.91 -7.62
C ILE A 75 -7.07 -6.61 -6.37
N GLU A 76 -6.80 -7.90 -6.20
CA GLU A 76 -7.21 -8.65 -5.00
C GLU A 76 -6.65 -8.02 -3.72
N GLU A 77 -5.36 -7.66 -3.73
CA GLU A 77 -4.74 -6.97 -2.61
C GLU A 77 -5.43 -5.62 -2.34
N ALA A 78 -5.75 -4.84 -3.39
CA ALA A 78 -6.44 -3.53 -3.27
C ALA A 78 -7.84 -3.69 -2.66
N LEU A 79 -8.58 -4.70 -3.10
CA LEU A 79 -9.90 -5.04 -2.58
C LEU A 79 -9.87 -5.48 -1.11
N GLU A 80 -8.82 -6.21 -0.70
CA GLU A 80 -8.62 -6.60 0.70
C GLU A 80 -8.33 -5.38 1.58
N ARG A 81 -7.40 -4.53 1.15
CA ARG A 81 -7.04 -3.30 1.86
C ARG A 81 -6.53 -2.25 0.88
N PRO A 82 -7.11 -1.05 0.83
CA PRO A 82 -6.63 0.01 -0.06
C PRO A 82 -5.26 0.53 0.37
N ILE A 83 -4.47 1.03 -0.58
CA ILE A 83 -3.12 1.58 -0.39
C ILE A 83 -3.09 2.61 0.74
N TRP A 84 -4.10 3.49 0.82
CA TRP A 84 -4.20 4.51 1.88
C TRP A 84 -4.27 3.95 3.30
N LYS A 85 -4.74 2.72 3.46
CA LYS A 85 -4.79 2.04 4.76
C LYS A 85 -3.58 1.14 4.98
N ARG A 86 -2.73 0.92 3.97
CA ARG A 86 -1.56 0.05 4.07
C ARG A 86 -0.37 0.79 4.64
N LEU A 87 0.57 0.00 5.14
CA LEU A 87 1.81 0.48 5.70
C LEU A 87 2.80 0.76 4.55
N PRO A 88 3.30 2.00 4.37
CA PRO A 88 4.11 2.36 3.21
C PRO A 88 5.32 1.44 2.97
N ARG A 89 5.96 0.97 4.04
CA ARG A 89 7.10 0.05 3.94
C ARG A 89 6.72 -1.33 3.40
N LEU A 90 5.56 -1.85 3.84
CA LEU A 90 5.04 -3.12 3.34
C LEU A 90 4.51 -2.97 1.92
N GLU A 91 3.95 -1.80 1.59
CA GLU A 91 3.51 -1.51 0.24
C GLU A 91 4.70 -1.47 -0.73
N ALA A 92 5.80 -0.80 -0.35
CA ALA A 92 7.02 -0.80 -1.16
C ALA A 92 7.55 -2.22 -1.45
N LEU A 93 7.47 -3.13 -0.47
CA LEU A 93 7.86 -4.54 -0.66
C LEU A 93 7.02 -5.26 -1.71
N ARG A 94 5.72 -4.97 -1.78
CA ARG A 94 4.79 -5.58 -2.72
C ARG A 94 4.84 -4.91 -4.09
N TYR A 95 4.99 -3.60 -4.11
CA TYR A 95 4.91 -2.78 -5.31
C TYR A 95 6.20 -2.85 -6.15
N ILE A 96 7.39 -2.91 -5.55
CA ILE A 96 8.66 -3.04 -6.30
C ILE A 96 8.66 -4.23 -7.29
N PRO A 97 8.32 -5.47 -6.88
CA PRO A 97 8.29 -6.59 -7.82
C PRO A 97 7.10 -6.52 -8.79
N PHE A 98 6.00 -5.87 -8.42
CA PHE A 98 4.88 -5.61 -9.33
C PHE A 98 5.29 -4.63 -10.45
N TYR A 99 5.93 -3.52 -10.07
CA TYR A 99 6.43 -2.50 -10.99
C TYR A 99 7.52 -3.04 -11.94
N GLU A 100 8.38 -3.94 -11.45
CA GLU A 100 9.38 -4.64 -12.29
C GLU A 100 8.76 -5.48 -13.41
N GLN A 101 7.52 -5.93 -13.26
CA GLN A 101 6.82 -6.74 -14.25
C GLN A 101 6.06 -5.91 -15.29
N GLN A 102 5.99 -4.58 -15.13
CA GLN A 102 5.31 -3.72 -16.08
C GLN A 102 6.23 -3.43 -17.28
N ASP A 103 5.73 -3.58 -18.51
CA ASP A 103 6.51 -3.34 -19.73
C ASP A 103 7.00 -1.89 -19.86
N SER A 104 6.28 -0.94 -19.26
CA SER A 104 6.54 0.50 -19.33
C SER A 104 7.36 1.04 -18.15
N HIS A 105 7.91 0.18 -17.28
CA HIS A 105 8.57 0.63 -16.06
C HIS A 105 9.88 1.40 -16.35
N ASN A 106 10.13 2.42 -15.55
CA ASN A 106 11.38 3.16 -15.58
C ASN A 106 12.48 2.39 -14.83
N GLU A 107 13.49 1.90 -15.56
CA GLU A 107 14.61 1.13 -15.02
C GLU A 107 15.41 1.88 -13.94
N SER A 108 15.62 3.19 -14.12
CA SER A 108 16.37 4.01 -13.16
C SER A 108 15.62 4.16 -11.84
N LEU A 109 14.30 4.38 -11.90
CA LEU A 109 13.44 4.45 -10.73
C LEU A 109 13.38 3.11 -9.99
N LEU A 110 13.24 1.99 -10.72
CA LEU A 110 13.23 0.65 -10.14
C LEU A 110 14.56 0.35 -9.42
N ARG A 111 15.69 0.68 -10.07
CA ARG A 111 17.02 0.50 -9.48
C ARG A 111 17.19 1.32 -8.21
N LEU A 112 16.78 2.58 -8.23
CA LEU A 112 16.81 3.45 -7.05
C LEU A 112 15.95 2.89 -5.91
N ALA A 113 14.72 2.49 -6.21
CA ALA A 113 13.80 1.92 -5.22
C ALA A 113 14.38 0.67 -4.55
N LYS A 114 14.97 -0.25 -5.32
CA LYS A 114 15.62 -1.46 -4.78
C LYS A 114 16.83 -1.13 -3.91
N LEU A 115 17.68 -0.19 -4.33
CA LEU A 115 18.87 0.20 -3.57
C LEU A 115 18.50 0.88 -2.25
N GLU A 116 17.61 1.88 -2.29
CA GLU A 116 17.15 2.56 -1.07
C GLU A 116 16.40 1.62 -0.13
N PHE A 117 15.60 0.70 -0.69
CA PHE A 117 14.94 -0.32 0.12
C PHE A 117 15.96 -1.17 0.89
N ASN A 118 16.99 -1.68 0.21
CA ASN A 118 18.04 -2.50 0.82
C ASN A 118 18.90 -1.72 1.82
N ARG A 119 19.22 -0.46 1.51
CA ARG A 119 19.95 0.45 2.40
C ARG A 119 19.19 0.67 3.71
N LEU A 120 17.90 1.04 3.62
CA LEU A 120 17.07 1.26 4.81
C LEU A 120 16.84 -0.04 5.60
N GLN A 121 16.68 -1.18 4.91
CA GLN A 121 16.57 -2.48 5.59
C GLN A 121 17.85 -2.81 6.38
N SER A 122 19.02 -2.49 5.83
CA SER A 122 20.31 -2.69 6.49
C SER A 122 20.48 -1.75 7.70
N LEU A 123 19.95 -0.52 7.62
CA LEU A 123 19.89 0.38 8.76
C LEU A 123 19.01 -0.20 9.86
N HIS A 124 17.77 -0.60 9.55
CA HIS A 124 16.87 -1.19 10.55
C HIS A 124 17.42 -2.47 11.20
N LYS A 125 18.14 -3.31 10.45
CA LYS A 125 18.82 -4.48 11.02
C LYS A 125 19.91 -4.07 12.03
N ARG A 126 20.63 -2.98 11.78
CA ARG A 126 21.63 -2.44 12.73
C ARG A 126 20.96 -1.88 13.97
N GLU A 127 19.90 -1.09 13.82
CA GLU A 127 19.13 -0.54 14.95
C GLU A 127 18.54 -1.67 15.82
N LEU A 128 17.89 -2.65 15.19
CA LEU A 128 17.34 -3.81 15.89
C LEU A 128 18.43 -4.62 16.61
N SER A 129 19.62 -4.74 16.01
CA SER A 129 20.77 -5.41 16.66
C SER A 129 21.23 -4.65 17.91
N GLN A 130 21.30 -3.33 17.86
CA GLN A 130 21.65 -2.50 19.03
C GLN A 130 20.60 -2.61 20.12
N VAL A 131 19.32 -2.47 19.78
CA VAL A 131 18.20 -2.61 20.73
C VAL A 131 18.16 -4.01 21.34
N SER A 132 18.43 -5.04 20.54
CA SER A 132 18.52 -6.43 21.02
C SER A 132 19.68 -6.66 21.98
N LYS A 133 20.83 -6.00 21.78
CA LYS A 133 21.96 -6.05 22.73
C LYS A 133 21.58 -5.38 24.04
N TRP A 134 21.07 -4.15 23.97
CA TRP A 134 20.61 -3.41 25.14
C TRP A 134 19.58 -4.20 25.97
N TRP A 135 18.62 -4.85 25.31
CA TRP A 135 17.61 -5.67 25.97
C TRP A 135 18.19 -6.91 26.65
N LYS A 136 19.21 -7.54 26.05
CA LYS A 136 19.92 -8.66 26.67
C LYS A 136 20.69 -8.21 27.90
N ASP A 137 21.37 -7.07 27.83
CA ASP A 137 22.16 -6.51 28.93
C ASP A 137 21.27 -6.13 30.14
N LEU A 138 20.01 -5.79 29.90
CA LEU A 138 19.02 -5.48 30.95
C LEU A 138 18.52 -6.73 31.72
N GLU A 139 18.78 -7.94 31.20
CA GLU A 139 18.33 -9.23 31.74
C GLU A 139 16.87 -9.27 32.24
N PRO A 140 15.88 -8.86 31.42
CA PRO A 140 14.50 -8.65 31.88
C PRO A 140 13.83 -9.92 32.42
N GLN A 141 14.20 -11.11 31.95
CA GLN A 141 13.67 -12.37 32.49
C GLN A 141 14.11 -12.65 33.94
N LYS A 142 15.28 -12.14 34.35
CA LYS A 142 15.79 -12.27 35.72
C LYS A 142 15.29 -11.13 36.61
N ASN A 143 15.23 -9.91 36.07
CA ASN A 143 14.94 -8.70 36.84
C ASN A 143 13.44 -8.35 36.88
N LEU A 144 12.65 -8.82 35.91
CA LEU A 144 11.26 -8.40 35.69
C LEU A 144 10.38 -9.58 35.27
N HIS A 145 9.96 -10.41 36.24
CA HIS A 145 9.17 -11.63 36.01
C HIS A 145 7.83 -11.43 35.26
N TYR A 146 7.34 -10.20 35.17
CA TYR A 146 6.09 -9.85 34.49
C TYR A 146 6.27 -9.37 33.04
N VAL A 147 7.52 -9.12 32.60
CA VAL A 147 7.79 -8.54 31.27
C VAL A 147 7.78 -9.63 30.20
N ARG A 148 7.01 -9.39 29.14
CA ARG A 148 6.97 -10.25 27.95
C ARG A 148 8.06 -9.84 26.96
N ASP A 149 8.67 -10.83 26.32
CA ASP A 149 9.65 -10.57 25.25
C ASP A 149 8.93 -10.13 23.97
N ARG A 150 8.85 -8.81 23.75
CA ARG A 150 8.14 -8.17 22.62
C ARG A 150 8.99 -7.16 21.88
N LEU A 151 10.31 -7.29 21.99
CA LEU A 151 11.25 -6.32 21.43
C LEU A 151 11.05 -6.05 19.93
N VAL A 152 10.78 -7.10 19.16
CA VAL A 152 10.51 -6.97 17.72
C VAL A 152 9.21 -6.22 17.49
N GLU A 153 8.14 -6.51 18.24
CA GLU A 153 6.86 -5.77 18.15
C GLU A 153 7.06 -4.29 18.50
N LEU A 154 7.81 -4.01 19.57
CA LEU A 154 8.09 -2.65 20.06
C LEU A 154 8.94 -1.85 19.07
N TYR A 155 9.87 -2.49 18.36
CA TYR A 155 10.65 -1.86 17.30
C TYR A 155 9.83 -1.66 16.02
N TRP A 156 8.97 -2.61 15.70
CA TRP A 156 8.16 -2.62 14.48
C TRP A 156 7.05 -1.58 14.49
N LEU A 157 6.37 -1.36 15.63
CA LEU A 157 5.27 -0.39 15.74
C LEU A 157 5.63 1.06 15.35
N PRO A 158 6.72 1.67 15.85
CA PRO A 158 7.08 3.05 15.50
C PRO A 158 7.63 3.17 14.07
N THR A 159 8.42 2.19 13.61
CA THR A 159 9.04 2.21 12.26
C THR A 159 8.01 2.17 11.14
N LEU A 160 6.83 1.59 11.39
CA LEU A 160 5.69 1.58 10.47
C LEU A 160 5.02 2.94 10.26
N SER A 161 5.09 3.83 11.25
CA SER A 161 4.38 5.12 11.22
C SER A 161 5.15 6.23 10.51
N LEU A 162 6.49 6.17 10.54
CA LEU A 162 7.34 7.26 10.09
C LEU A 162 8.20 6.91 8.87
N ASN A 163 8.42 5.62 8.58
CA ASN A 163 9.32 5.20 7.49
C ASN A 163 10.73 5.86 7.59
N ILE A 164 11.13 6.22 8.81
CA ILE A 164 12.36 6.95 9.17
C ILE A 164 13.12 6.12 10.20
N PRO A 165 14.47 6.06 10.14
CA PRO A 165 15.29 5.45 11.19
C PRO A 165 15.04 6.07 12.56
N VAL A 166 14.90 5.22 13.57
CA VAL A 166 14.52 5.62 14.94
C VAL A 166 15.72 6.23 15.67
N LEU A 167 16.95 5.88 15.28
CA LEU A 167 18.19 6.28 15.96
C LEU A 167 18.95 7.42 15.28
N GLU A 168 18.43 8.04 14.21
CA GLU A 168 19.06 9.24 13.63
C GLU A 168 18.72 10.56 14.36
N PHE A 169 17.89 10.52 15.41
CA PHE A 169 17.49 11.69 16.21
C PHE A 169 18.14 11.76 17.60
N SER A 170 19.17 10.96 17.87
CA SER A 170 19.88 10.92 19.16
C SER A 170 21.38 11.13 19.00
#